data_AF-A0A067BEI5-F1
#
_entry.id   AF-A0A067BEI5-F1
#
_cell.length_a   1.000
_cell.length_b   1.000
_cell.length_c   1.000
_cell.angle_alpha   90.00
_cell.angle_beta   90.00
_cell.angle_gamma   90.00
#
_symmetry.space_group_name_H-M   'P 1'
#
loop_
_entity.id
_entity.type
_entity.pdbx_description
1 polymer ?
#
loop_
_entity_poly.entity_id
_entity_poly.type
_entity_poly.pdbx_seq_one_letter_code
_entity_poly.pdbx_strand_id
1 'polypeptide(L)'
;MQYLHFIRDHLDTLIVLLFDVQRDGNVFADILLRPEQLDVVGFLLAGGDSFVQQQYYLSTIYPKWVHGAQYTSKLAKWLKKYLTLNDALYPPIGFALTPSMHFQLHGSFDLHDGGDMDDSEGAIHLQRPLVLSNIAKSTVIKRADEMTPRSDVTIFACHDAFIYILGPIVLVPNNGVLSIDRCESVKVTGVAALLRVHNCLDSVFNVYTPRRGLFSGDNRGLVVGPYNCTYPMLEHHLSTSEFAFAPHTAGMWDKLLNLASPEDATEKDAIVLQSPSQFLDVCIPVKMELSAPAVSKAPLLTLPPPFEAVVQQLHANVESLRLLLAEDDLESAGKRALEQAIQAKFKEWLTSSGHAREVLDLVQLEKARSQST
;
A
#
# COMPACT_ATOMS: atom_id res chain seq x y z
N MET A 1 4.07 9.48 -13.49
CA MET A 1 3.38 8.93 -14.69
C MET A 1 3.77 9.64 -15.98
N GLN A 2 3.99 10.96 -16.00
CA GLN A 2 4.63 11.62 -17.16
C GLN A 2 5.94 10.93 -17.57
N TYR A 3 6.76 10.48 -16.61
CA TYR A 3 7.99 9.74 -16.87
C TYR A 3 7.79 8.38 -17.56
N LEU A 4 6.87 7.52 -17.09
CA LEU A 4 6.59 6.23 -17.73
C LEU A 4 5.88 6.40 -19.07
N HIS A 5 4.98 7.38 -19.18
CA HIS A 5 4.33 7.76 -20.42
C HIS A 5 5.35 8.30 -21.44
N PHE A 6 6.27 9.17 -21.00
CA PHE A 6 7.41 9.64 -21.77
C PHE A 6 8.30 8.48 -22.21
N ILE A 7 8.64 7.55 -21.32
CA ILE A 7 9.43 6.36 -21.67
C ILE A 7 8.70 5.52 -22.70
N ARG A 8 7.39 5.28 -22.53
CA ARG A 8 6.58 4.48 -23.45
C ARG A 8 6.51 5.13 -24.83
N ASP A 9 6.24 6.42 -24.86
CA ASP A 9 6.04 7.19 -26.10
C ASP A 9 7.36 7.45 -26.83
N HIS A 10 8.47 7.50 -26.11
CA HIS A 10 9.83 7.66 -26.65
C HIS A 10 10.66 6.37 -26.61
N LEU A 11 10.03 5.21 -26.37
CA LEU A 11 10.76 3.95 -26.14
C LEU A 11 11.65 3.57 -27.31
N ASP A 12 11.17 3.74 -28.54
CA ASP A 12 11.96 3.42 -29.73
C ASP A 12 13.21 4.30 -29.82
N THR A 13 13.06 5.59 -29.53
CA THR A 13 14.18 6.55 -29.50
C THR A 13 15.17 6.21 -28.39
N LEU A 14 14.68 5.83 -27.20
CA LEU A 14 15.52 5.45 -26.07
C LEU A 14 16.31 4.17 -26.36
N ILE A 15 15.67 3.17 -26.98
CA ILE A 15 16.32 1.93 -27.42
C ILE A 15 17.44 2.23 -28.43
N VAL A 16 17.19 3.11 -29.41
CA VAL A 16 18.19 3.51 -30.41
C VAL A 16 19.40 4.17 -29.74
N LEU A 17 19.15 5.08 -28.79
CA LEU A 17 20.21 5.78 -28.05
C LEU A 17 21.03 4.82 -27.17
N LEU A 18 20.39 3.82 -26.58
CA LEU A 18 21.04 2.89 -25.66
C LEU A 18 21.87 1.81 -26.35
N PHE A 19 21.48 1.40 -27.57
CA PHE A 19 22.12 0.30 -28.29
C PHE A 19 22.82 0.74 -29.58
N ASP A 20 22.99 2.06 -29.79
CA ASP A 20 23.67 2.67 -30.94
C ASP A 20 23.21 2.10 -32.29
N VAL A 21 21.88 2.02 -32.45
CA VAL A 21 21.24 1.44 -33.63
C VAL A 21 21.46 2.37 -34.82
N GLN A 22 22.16 1.90 -35.85
CA GLN A 22 22.38 2.64 -37.09
C GLN A 22 21.05 2.96 -37.78
N ARG A 23 20.90 4.22 -38.20
CA ARG A 23 19.68 4.75 -38.83
C ARG A 23 19.79 4.63 -40.35
N ASP A 24 18.85 3.95 -40.99
CA ASP A 24 18.69 3.93 -42.44
C ASP A 24 17.48 4.78 -42.84
N GLY A 25 17.74 6.03 -43.24
CA GLY A 25 16.67 6.98 -43.61
C GLY A 25 15.78 7.38 -42.42
N ASN A 26 14.49 7.03 -42.46
CA ASN A 26 13.52 7.29 -41.38
C ASN A 26 13.19 6.05 -40.55
N VAL A 27 13.87 4.92 -40.81
CA VAL A 27 13.60 3.64 -40.15
C VAL A 27 14.83 3.24 -39.35
N PHE A 28 14.62 2.86 -38.09
CA PHE A 28 15.67 2.30 -37.25
C PHE A 28 15.86 0.82 -37.59
N ALA A 29 17.11 0.35 -37.70
CA ALA A 29 17.40 -1.05 -37.94
C ALA A 29 16.88 -1.93 -36.79
N ASP A 30 16.23 -3.05 -37.10
CA ASP A 30 15.72 -3.99 -36.09
C ASP A 30 16.85 -4.92 -35.64
N ILE A 31 17.41 -4.65 -34.46
CA ILE A 31 18.57 -5.36 -33.90
C ILE A 31 18.12 -6.46 -32.92
N LEU A 32 18.84 -7.57 -32.89
CA LEU A 32 18.68 -8.61 -31.88
C LEU A 32 19.31 -8.17 -30.55
N LEU A 33 18.50 -8.03 -29.51
CA LEU A 33 18.95 -7.83 -28.13
C LEU A 33 19.01 -9.16 -27.38
N ARG A 34 19.96 -9.27 -26.46
CA ARG A 34 20.08 -10.34 -25.47
C ARG A 34 19.46 -9.94 -24.12
N PRO A 35 19.15 -10.90 -23.23
CA PRO A 35 18.65 -10.64 -21.88
C PRO A 35 19.39 -9.53 -21.13
N GLU A 36 20.73 -9.59 -21.10
CA GLU A 36 21.56 -8.66 -20.33
C GLU A 36 21.46 -7.23 -20.87
N GLN A 37 21.22 -7.08 -22.17
CA GLN A 37 21.04 -5.78 -22.82
C GLN A 37 19.66 -5.21 -22.51
N LEU A 38 18.62 -6.03 -22.48
CA LEU A 38 17.28 -5.59 -22.07
C LEU A 38 17.26 -5.14 -20.61
N ASP A 39 18.05 -5.77 -19.75
CA ASP A 39 18.15 -5.39 -18.34
C ASP A 39 18.73 -3.98 -18.12
N VAL A 40 19.55 -3.48 -19.04
CA VAL A 40 19.99 -2.08 -19.05
C VAL A 40 18.79 -1.15 -19.14
N VAL A 41 17.77 -1.45 -19.96
CA VAL A 41 16.54 -0.65 -20.04
C VAL A 41 15.82 -0.57 -18.69
N GLY A 42 16.06 -1.51 -17.78
CA GLY A 42 15.57 -1.49 -16.40
C GLY A 42 15.99 -0.23 -15.61
N PHE A 43 17.10 0.44 -15.94
CA PHE A 43 17.47 1.71 -15.28
C PHE A 43 16.43 2.82 -15.58
N LEU A 44 15.85 2.82 -16.78
CA LEU A 44 14.80 3.77 -17.16
C LEU A 44 13.51 3.50 -16.39
N LEU A 45 13.27 2.26 -15.96
CA LEU A 45 12.01 1.89 -15.30
C LEU A 45 12.05 2.05 -13.78
N ALA A 46 13.16 2.58 -13.23
CA ALA A 46 13.38 2.77 -11.80
C ALA A 46 13.09 1.50 -10.99
N GLY A 47 13.96 0.49 -11.10
CA GLY A 47 13.91 -0.72 -10.27
C GLY A 47 14.96 -0.71 -9.16
N GLY A 48 14.51 -0.57 -7.89
CA GLY A 48 15.30 -0.86 -6.68
C GLY A 48 15.60 0.33 -5.77
N ASP A 49 16.00 0.04 -4.54
CA ASP A 49 16.44 1.03 -3.52
C ASP A 49 17.77 1.71 -3.91
N SER A 50 18.46 1.16 -4.92
CA SER A 50 19.68 1.67 -5.55
C SER A 50 19.89 0.99 -6.91
N PHE A 51 20.51 1.67 -7.88
CA PHE A 51 20.91 1.15 -9.20
C PHE A 51 21.87 -0.06 -9.16
N VAL A 52 22.32 -0.47 -7.97
CA VAL A 52 23.36 -1.50 -7.76
C VAL A 52 22.78 -2.80 -7.20
N GLN A 53 21.57 -2.80 -6.64
CA GLN A 53 20.91 -3.99 -6.07
C GLN A 53 19.52 -4.17 -6.70
N GLN A 54 19.51 -4.53 -7.99
CA GLN A 54 18.30 -5.04 -8.65
C GLN A 54 18.12 -6.51 -8.27
N GLN A 55 17.14 -6.82 -7.41
CA GLN A 55 16.76 -8.21 -7.13
C GLN A 55 16.04 -8.88 -8.32
N TYR A 56 15.63 -8.12 -9.35
CA TYR A 56 14.86 -8.63 -10.49
C TYR A 56 15.34 -8.03 -11.82
N TYR A 57 15.69 -8.88 -12.77
CA TYR A 57 16.07 -8.55 -14.14
C TYR A 57 14.81 -8.42 -15.03
N LEU A 58 14.69 -7.33 -15.79
CA LEU A 58 13.59 -7.08 -16.75
C LEU A 58 13.47 -8.22 -17.77
N SER A 59 14.59 -8.83 -18.14
CA SER A 59 14.71 -9.95 -19.05
C SER A 59 14.03 -11.23 -18.57
N THR A 60 13.86 -11.40 -17.26
CA THR A 60 13.19 -12.57 -16.66
C THR A 60 11.68 -12.51 -16.87
N ILE A 61 11.12 -11.33 -17.12
CA ILE A 61 9.68 -11.12 -17.32
C ILE A 61 9.29 -11.36 -18.78
N TYR A 62 10.22 -11.24 -19.73
CA TYR A 62 9.94 -11.45 -21.15
C TYR A 62 9.93 -12.95 -21.49
N PRO A 63 8.80 -13.54 -21.92
CA PRO A 63 8.69 -15.00 -22.07
C PRO A 63 9.12 -15.50 -23.45
N LYS A 64 9.20 -14.62 -24.46
CA LYS A 64 9.35 -15.00 -25.88
C LYS A 64 10.79 -14.84 -26.37
N TRP A 65 11.78 -15.28 -25.60
CA TRP A 65 13.18 -15.34 -26.05
C TRP A 65 13.38 -16.43 -27.10
N VAL A 66 14.08 -16.13 -28.20
CA VAL A 66 14.37 -17.10 -29.26
C VAL A 66 15.88 -17.27 -29.34
N HIS A 67 16.39 -18.46 -28.99
CA HIS A 67 17.84 -18.73 -28.91
C HIS A 67 18.62 -17.72 -28.04
N GLY A 68 18.01 -17.22 -26.96
CA GLY A 68 18.64 -16.26 -26.06
C GLY A 68 18.75 -14.83 -26.62
N ALA A 69 17.99 -14.50 -27.66
CA ALA A 69 17.89 -13.15 -28.20
C ALA A 69 16.48 -12.85 -28.73
N GLN A 70 16.17 -11.58 -28.96
CA GLN A 70 14.94 -11.16 -29.62
C GLN A 70 15.08 -9.81 -30.32
N TYR A 71 14.33 -9.62 -31.41
CA TYR A 71 14.27 -8.36 -32.16
C TYR A 71 13.77 -7.20 -31.30
N THR A 72 14.37 -6.02 -31.49
CA THR A 72 14.05 -4.80 -30.76
C THR A 72 12.63 -4.36 -31.01
N SER A 73 12.12 -4.51 -32.24
CA SER A 73 10.73 -4.21 -32.60
C SER A 73 9.72 -5.01 -31.77
N LYS A 74 9.98 -6.29 -31.54
CA LYS A 74 9.14 -7.19 -30.74
C LYS A 74 9.22 -6.88 -29.25
N LEU A 75 10.43 -6.61 -28.76
CA LEU A 75 10.66 -6.19 -27.37
C LEU A 75 10.01 -4.82 -27.09
N ALA A 76 10.17 -3.84 -27.97
CA ALA A 76 9.55 -2.53 -27.85
C ALA A 76 8.03 -2.60 -27.91
N LYS A 77 7.47 -3.44 -28.80
CA LYS A 77 6.02 -3.68 -28.86
C LYS A 77 5.51 -4.34 -27.57
N TRP A 78 6.24 -5.31 -27.03
CA TRP A 78 5.93 -5.93 -25.74
C TRP A 78 6.01 -4.92 -24.60
N LEU A 79 7.11 -4.19 -24.47
CA LEU A 79 7.28 -3.13 -23.48
C LEU A 79 6.20 -2.07 -23.62
N LYS A 80 5.87 -1.55 -24.80
CA LYS A 80 4.77 -0.59 -24.97
C LYS A 80 3.41 -1.13 -24.55
N LYS A 81 3.17 -2.44 -24.73
CA LYS A 81 1.94 -3.13 -24.32
C LYS A 81 1.84 -3.29 -22.80
N TYR A 82 2.96 -3.49 -22.10
CA TYR A 82 2.98 -3.82 -20.66
C TYR A 82 3.56 -2.71 -19.77
N LEU A 83 4.21 -1.68 -20.33
CA LEU A 83 4.61 -0.42 -19.68
C LEU A 83 3.44 0.56 -19.61
N THR A 84 2.28 0.03 -19.31
CA THR A 84 1.09 0.79 -18.96
C THR A 84 0.67 0.35 -17.57
N LEU A 85 -0.03 1.21 -16.83
CA LEU A 85 -0.83 0.66 -15.74
C LEU A 85 -1.77 -0.37 -16.36
N ASN A 86 -1.98 -1.50 -15.69
CA ASN A 86 -2.96 -2.46 -16.15
C ASN A 86 -4.35 -1.83 -15.95
N ASP A 87 -4.83 -1.10 -16.96
CA ASP A 87 -6.11 -0.39 -16.94
C ASP A 87 -7.32 -1.33 -16.79
N ALA A 88 -7.15 -2.63 -17.03
CA ALA A 88 -8.20 -3.62 -16.79
C ALA A 88 -8.31 -4.00 -15.30
N LEU A 89 -7.22 -3.98 -14.54
CA LEU A 89 -7.19 -4.30 -13.10
C LEU A 89 -7.18 -3.05 -12.22
N TYR A 90 -6.54 -1.99 -12.69
CA TYR A 90 -6.39 -0.71 -12.03
C TYR A 90 -6.75 0.38 -13.04
N PRO A 91 -8.05 0.55 -13.34
CA PRO A 91 -8.50 1.50 -14.33
C PRO A 91 -7.89 2.89 -14.14
N PRO A 92 -7.73 3.66 -15.23
CA PRO A 92 -7.24 5.01 -15.20
C PRO A 92 -8.00 5.79 -14.15
N ILE A 93 -7.21 6.39 -13.31
CA ILE A 93 -7.64 7.10 -12.13
C ILE A 93 -8.55 8.25 -12.61
N GLY A 94 -9.87 8.13 -12.38
CA GLY A 94 -10.90 9.02 -12.93
C GLY A 94 -12.14 8.33 -13.53
N PHE A 95 -12.10 7.01 -13.79
CA PHE A 95 -13.31 6.26 -14.12
C PHE A 95 -14.13 5.97 -12.85
N ALA A 96 -15.37 6.47 -12.83
CA ALA A 96 -16.39 5.98 -11.92
C ALA A 96 -16.54 4.48 -12.17
N LEU A 97 -16.26 3.66 -11.16
CA LEU A 97 -16.68 2.25 -11.17
C LEU A 97 -18.20 2.29 -11.34
N THR A 98 -18.69 1.96 -12.54
CA THR A 98 -20.12 1.87 -12.78
C THR A 98 -20.68 0.81 -11.82
N PRO A 99 -21.91 0.99 -11.28
CA PRO A 99 -22.52 0.01 -10.38
C PRO A 99 -22.53 -1.42 -10.96
N SER A 100 -22.55 -1.54 -12.29
CA SER A 100 -22.43 -2.78 -13.06
C SER A 100 -21.11 -3.54 -12.81
N MET A 101 -20.01 -2.84 -12.55
CA MET A 101 -18.71 -3.46 -12.24
C MET A 101 -18.61 -3.92 -10.79
N HIS A 102 -19.44 -3.37 -9.88
CA HIS A 102 -19.53 -3.84 -8.50
C HIS A 102 -20.05 -5.29 -8.40
N PHE A 103 -20.87 -5.73 -9.36
CA PHE A 103 -21.44 -7.08 -9.38
C PHE A 103 -20.57 -8.10 -10.14
N GLN A 104 -19.68 -7.64 -11.03
CA GLN A 104 -18.81 -8.51 -11.82
C GLN A 104 -17.43 -8.74 -11.17
N LEU A 105 -17.17 -8.18 -9.98
CA LEU A 105 -15.90 -8.33 -9.26
C LEU A 105 -15.67 -9.71 -8.62
N HIS A 106 -16.71 -10.54 -8.51
CA HIS A 106 -16.66 -11.91 -7.98
C HIS A 106 -16.56 -13.03 -9.04
N GLY A 107 -16.51 -12.70 -10.33
CA GLY A 107 -16.39 -13.69 -11.42
C GLY A 107 -14.99 -13.70 -12.04
N SER A 108 -14.50 -14.89 -12.44
CA SER A 108 -13.35 -15.01 -13.33
C SER A 108 -13.60 -14.17 -14.60
N PHE A 109 -12.65 -13.32 -15.02
CA PHE A 109 -12.70 -12.73 -16.35
C PHE A 109 -11.80 -13.58 -17.25
N ASP A 110 -12.41 -14.30 -18.18
CA ASP A 110 -11.71 -14.73 -19.38
C ASP A 110 -11.70 -13.53 -20.33
N LEU A 111 -10.50 -13.02 -20.63
CA LEU A 111 -10.30 -11.98 -21.63
C LEU A 111 -10.54 -12.59 -23.03
N HIS A 112 -11.79 -12.65 -23.48
CA HIS A 112 -12.11 -12.64 -24.91
C HIS A 112 -13.57 -12.26 -25.16
N ASP A 113 -13.78 -11.10 -25.77
CA ASP A 113 -14.60 -11.05 -26.98
C ASP A 113 -14.17 -9.86 -27.85
N GLY A 114 -13.91 -10.11 -29.14
CA GLY A 114 -13.68 -9.07 -30.15
C GLY A 114 -12.35 -9.12 -30.92
N GLY A 115 -12.20 -10.12 -31.82
CA GLY A 115 -11.41 -9.97 -33.05
C GLY A 115 -10.23 -10.92 -33.23
N ASP A 116 -10.41 -11.91 -34.11
CA ASP A 116 -9.44 -12.82 -34.72
C ASP A 116 -7.94 -12.44 -34.57
N MET A 117 -7.22 -13.17 -33.72
CA MET A 117 -5.92 -13.79 -34.02
C MET A 117 -5.45 -14.61 -32.80
N ASP A 118 -5.03 -15.83 -33.08
CA ASP A 118 -4.47 -16.87 -32.22
C ASP A 118 -3.31 -16.37 -31.31
N ASP A 119 -3.63 -15.85 -30.12
CA ASP A 119 -2.65 -15.34 -29.15
C ASP A 119 -3.06 -15.68 -27.69
N SER A 120 -3.72 -16.83 -27.49
CA SER A 120 -4.28 -17.24 -26.18
C SER A 120 -3.27 -17.90 -25.21
N GLU A 121 -2.01 -18.11 -25.60
CA GLU A 121 -0.98 -18.64 -24.69
C GLU A 121 0.02 -17.56 -24.24
N GLY A 122 -0.39 -16.85 -23.19
CA GLY A 122 0.42 -15.83 -22.52
C GLY A 122 -0.35 -14.94 -21.55
N ALA A 123 -1.55 -15.36 -21.14
CA ALA A 123 -2.32 -14.64 -20.14
C ALA A 123 -1.55 -14.65 -18.81
N ILE A 124 -0.95 -13.50 -18.46
CA ILE A 124 -0.47 -13.26 -17.10
C ILE A 124 -1.75 -13.30 -16.24
N HIS A 125 -1.95 -14.39 -15.51
CA HIS A 125 -3.11 -14.54 -14.63
C HIS A 125 -2.92 -13.63 -13.41
N LEU A 126 -3.19 -12.35 -13.62
CA LEU A 126 -3.16 -11.34 -12.57
C LEU A 126 -4.42 -11.50 -11.73
N GLN A 127 -4.22 -11.74 -10.43
CA GLN A 127 -5.33 -11.89 -9.49
C GLN A 127 -6.09 -10.57 -9.34
N ARG A 128 -7.41 -10.67 -9.19
CA ARG A 128 -8.25 -9.50 -8.96
C ARG A 128 -7.95 -8.87 -7.59
N PRO A 129 -7.97 -7.54 -7.48
CA PRO A 129 -7.81 -6.87 -6.20
C PRO A 129 -8.98 -7.20 -5.28
N LEU A 130 -8.71 -7.31 -3.98
CA LEU A 130 -9.71 -7.22 -2.94
C LEU A 130 -10.28 -5.80 -2.91
N VAL A 131 -11.58 -5.65 -3.15
CA VAL A 131 -12.24 -4.34 -3.16
C VAL A 131 -13.05 -4.13 -1.89
N LEU A 132 -12.68 -3.12 -1.11
CA LEU A 132 -13.40 -2.61 0.04
C LEU A 132 -14.14 -1.34 -0.40
N SER A 133 -15.43 -1.44 -0.67
CA SER A 133 -16.18 -0.32 -1.26
C SER A 133 -17.40 0.10 -0.48
N ASN A 134 -17.75 1.39 -0.58
CA ASN A 134 -18.94 1.99 0.04
C ASN A 134 -19.02 1.75 1.56
N ILE A 135 -17.87 1.62 2.23
CA ILE A 135 -17.82 1.48 3.68
C ILE A 135 -18.11 2.84 4.28
N ALA A 136 -19.14 2.89 5.09
CA ALA A 136 -19.71 4.11 5.62
C ALA A 136 -19.82 4.00 7.14
N LYS A 137 -19.21 4.94 7.87
CA LYS A 137 -19.40 5.07 9.32
C LYS A 137 -19.19 3.75 10.08
N SER A 138 -18.10 3.04 9.78
CA SER A 138 -17.78 1.77 10.41
C SER A 138 -16.29 1.48 10.48
N THR A 139 -15.92 0.59 11.39
CA THR A 139 -14.58 0.00 11.46
C THR A 139 -14.53 -1.35 10.78
N VAL A 140 -13.56 -1.54 9.88
CA VAL A 140 -13.32 -2.78 9.15
C VAL A 140 -11.91 -3.27 9.45
N ILE A 141 -11.81 -4.55 9.83
CA ILE A 141 -10.54 -5.26 9.97
C ILE A 141 -10.50 -6.34 8.89
N LYS A 142 -9.53 -6.26 7.99
CA LYS A 142 -9.24 -7.31 7.02
C LYS A 142 -8.01 -8.09 7.46
N ARG A 143 -8.17 -9.37 7.75
CA ARG A 143 -7.08 -10.25 8.21
C ARG A 143 -6.40 -10.98 7.05
N ALA A 144 -5.16 -11.40 7.26
CA ALA A 144 -4.36 -12.12 6.27
C ALA A 144 -5.01 -13.42 5.77
N ASP A 145 -5.73 -14.16 6.63
CA ASP A 145 -6.44 -15.39 6.29
C ASP A 145 -7.66 -15.14 5.37
N GLU A 146 -8.23 -13.95 5.45
CA GLU A 146 -9.34 -13.53 4.59
C GLU A 146 -8.88 -12.84 3.29
N MET A 147 -7.58 -12.68 3.11
CA MET A 147 -6.99 -12.08 1.93
C MET A 147 -6.49 -13.19 1.01
N THR A 148 -6.81 -13.06 -0.28
CA THR A 148 -6.21 -13.91 -1.30
C THR A 148 -4.68 -13.67 -1.33
N PRO A 149 -3.85 -14.73 -1.27
CA PRO A 149 -2.40 -14.58 -1.34
C PRO A 149 -2.01 -13.87 -2.64
N ARG A 150 -1.14 -12.85 -2.58
CA ARG A 150 -0.67 -12.07 -3.76
C ARG A 150 -1.72 -11.14 -4.40
N SER A 151 -2.78 -10.80 -3.67
CA SER A 151 -3.80 -9.83 -4.14
C SER A 151 -3.53 -8.41 -3.69
N ASP A 152 -3.88 -7.46 -4.56
CA ASP A 152 -3.90 -6.03 -4.25
C ASP A 152 -5.15 -5.67 -3.47
N VAL A 153 -5.15 -4.48 -2.86
CA VAL A 153 -6.32 -3.97 -2.13
C VAL A 153 -6.74 -2.65 -2.74
N THR A 154 -8.03 -2.50 -3.02
CA THR A 154 -8.64 -1.25 -3.45
C THR A 154 -9.70 -0.83 -2.46
N ILE A 155 -9.51 0.33 -1.83
CA ILE A 155 -10.47 1.00 -0.95
C ILE A 155 -11.17 2.07 -1.78
N PHE A 156 -12.50 1.99 -1.88
CA PHE A 156 -13.25 2.73 -2.87
C PHE A 156 -14.53 3.38 -2.31
N ALA A 157 -14.71 4.69 -2.50
CA ALA A 157 -15.93 5.39 -2.11
C ALA A 157 -16.31 5.19 -0.62
N CYS A 158 -15.30 5.06 0.26
CA CYS A 158 -15.50 4.89 1.69
C CYS A 158 -15.55 6.26 2.39
N HIS A 159 -16.40 6.39 3.41
CA HIS A 159 -16.52 7.63 4.18
C HIS A 159 -16.69 7.39 5.68
N ASP A 160 -16.09 8.27 6.49
CA ASP A 160 -16.15 8.22 7.96
C ASP A 160 -15.75 6.84 8.55
N ALA A 161 -14.73 6.19 7.98
CA ALA A 161 -14.41 4.79 8.26
C ALA A 161 -12.98 4.57 8.78
N PHE A 162 -12.81 3.52 9.58
CA PHE A 162 -11.50 3.03 10.03
C PHE A 162 -11.22 1.69 9.36
N ILE A 163 -10.14 1.59 8.60
CA ILE A 163 -9.82 0.40 7.81
C ILE A 163 -8.44 -0.12 8.18
N TYR A 164 -8.43 -1.30 8.78
CA TYR A 164 -7.23 -2.00 9.24
C TYR A 164 -6.94 -3.19 8.33
N ILE A 165 -5.79 -3.19 7.67
CA ILE A 165 -5.33 -4.31 6.84
C ILE A 165 -4.24 -5.07 7.60
N LEU A 166 -4.66 -6.17 8.24
CA LEU A 166 -3.84 -7.05 9.07
C LEU A 166 -3.22 -8.18 8.25
N GLY A 167 -2.47 -7.83 7.24
CA GLY A 167 -1.71 -8.73 6.40
C GLY A 167 -0.86 -7.92 5.43
N PRO A 168 0.35 -8.39 5.08
CA PRO A 168 1.13 -7.75 4.04
C PRO A 168 0.42 -7.95 2.70
N ILE A 169 0.26 -6.86 1.97
CA ILE A 169 -0.17 -6.92 0.57
C ILE A 169 1.09 -7.32 -0.23
N VAL A 170 1.20 -8.63 -0.49
CA VAL A 170 2.37 -9.38 -0.97
C VAL A 170 2.96 -8.89 -2.31
N LEU A 171 4.30 -8.99 -2.42
CA LEU A 171 5.14 -8.64 -3.57
C LEU A 171 5.32 -9.74 -4.63
N VAL A 172 5.09 -9.33 -5.86
CA VAL A 172 5.84 -9.67 -7.10
C VAL A 172 5.99 -8.29 -7.80
N PRO A 173 6.87 -8.04 -8.80
CA PRO A 173 7.11 -6.69 -9.32
C PRO A 173 5.85 -5.87 -9.70
N ASN A 174 4.72 -6.56 -9.94
CA ASN A 174 3.43 -6.00 -10.32
C ASN A 174 2.26 -6.22 -9.32
N ASN A 175 2.51 -6.75 -8.11
CA ASN A 175 1.48 -6.98 -7.09
C ASN A 175 1.87 -6.33 -5.75
N GLY A 176 0.90 -6.09 -4.87
CA GLY A 176 1.12 -5.45 -3.58
C GLY A 176 0.63 -4.00 -3.51
N VAL A 177 -0.25 -3.59 -4.44
CA VAL A 177 -0.73 -2.21 -4.55
C VAL A 177 -1.88 -1.98 -3.56
N LEU A 178 -1.75 -0.95 -2.72
CA LEU A 178 -2.86 -0.42 -1.94
C LEU A 178 -3.39 0.83 -2.64
N SER A 179 -4.56 0.70 -3.25
CA SER A 179 -5.25 1.79 -3.92
C SER A 179 -6.36 2.35 -3.03
N ILE A 180 -6.40 3.67 -2.90
CA ILE A 180 -7.43 4.39 -2.15
C ILE A 180 -8.02 5.44 -3.08
N ASP A 181 -9.31 5.35 -3.38
CA ASP A 181 -9.97 6.18 -4.38
C ASP A 181 -11.32 6.69 -3.90
N ARG A 182 -11.59 8.00 -4.10
CA ARG A 182 -12.84 8.68 -3.75
C ARG A 182 -13.25 8.49 -2.28
N CYS A 183 -12.29 8.51 -1.36
CA CYS A 183 -12.54 8.31 0.07
C CYS A 183 -12.53 9.63 0.84
N GLU A 184 -13.38 9.76 1.86
CA GLU A 184 -13.52 10.98 2.67
C GLU A 184 -13.49 10.68 4.17
N SER A 185 -12.68 11.39 4.95
CA SER A 185 -12.57 11.16 6.40
C SER A 185 -12.31 9.69 6.77
N VAL A 186 -11.42 9.02 6.02
CA VAL A 186 -11.05 7.61 6.24
C VAL A 186 -9.66 7.53 6.89
N LYS A 187 -9.51 6.61 7.86
CA LYS A 187 -8.19 6.25 8.42
C LYS A 187 -7.80 4.86 7.96
N VAL A 188 -6.66 4.73 7.28
CA VAL A 188 -6.15 3.44 6.77
C VAL A 188 -4.79 3.12 7.37
N THR A 189 -4.67 1.93 7.95
CA THR A 189 -3.39 1.36 8.38
C THR A 189 -3.12 0.07 7.64
N GLY A 190 -1.93 -0.06 7.04
CA GLY A 190 -1.57 -1.27 6.29
C GLY A 190 -0.13 -1.29 5.75
N VAL A 191 0.29 -2.46 5.29
CA VAL A 191 1.60 -2.68 4.67
C VAL A 191 1.40 -2.99 3.19
N ALA A 192 2.02 -2.19 2.31
CA ALA A 192 1.83 -2.30 0.87
C ALA A 192 3.14 -2.10 0.09
N ALA A 193 3.27 -2.79 -1.03
CA ALA A 193 4.41 -2.62 -1.93
C ALA A 193 4.41 -1.26 -2.63
N LEU A 194 3.22 -0.70 -2.87
CA LEU A 194 3.01 0.63 -3.44
C LEU A 194 1.70 1.22 -2.89
N LEU A 195 1.76 2.45 -2.38
CA LEU A 195 0.57 3.23 -2.06
C LEU A 195 0.12 4.04 -3.29
N ARG A 196 -1.17 3.98 -3.62
CA ARG A 196 -1.81 4.81 -4.64
C ARG A 196 -3.04 5.50 -4.05
N VAL A 197 -3.10 6.82 -4.15
CA VAL A 197 -4.18 7.64 -3.60
C VAL A 197 -4.76 8.56 -4.68
N HIS A 198 -6.09 8.65 -4.73
CA HIS A 198 -6.79 9.51 -5.66
C HIS A 198 -8.11 10.06 -5.13
N ASN A 199 -8.37 11.35 -5.40
CA ASN A 199 -9.61 12.03 -5.05
C ASN A 199 -10.03 11.78 -3.60
N CYS A 200 -9.07 11.81 -2.68
CA CYS A 200 -9.33 11.57 -1.27
C CYS A 200 -9.34 12.88 -0.48
N LEU A 201 -10.23 12.97 0.49
CA LEU A 201 -10.44 14.16 1.31
C LEU A 201 -10.31 13.82 2.80
N ASP A 202 -9.66 14.70 3.56
CA ASP A 202 -9.58 14.68 5.03
C ASP A 202 -9.22 13.30 5.63
N SER A 203 -8.37 12.55 4.94
CA SER A 203 -8.06 11.14 5.25
C SER A 203 -6.64 10.96 5.77
N VAL A 204 -6.45 9.96 6.63
CA VAL A 204 -5.16 9.65 7.27
C VAL A 204 -4.67 8.28 6.82
N PHE A 205 -3.45 8.20 6.32
CA PHE A 205 -2.84 6.97 5.83
C PHE A 205 -1.55 6.67 6.59
N ASN A 206 -1.58 5.66 7.44
CA ASN A 206 -0.42 5.18 8.20
C ASN A 206 0.07 3.87 7.60
N VAL A 207 1.02 3.97 6.66
CA VAL A 207 1.40 2.82 5.83
C VAL A 207 2.89 2.57 5.80
N TYR A 208 3.26 1.30 5.60
CA TYR A 208 4.61 0.94 5.21
C TYR A 208 4.63 0.71 3.72
N THR A 209 5.56 1.36 3.02
CA THR A 209 5.83 1.03 1.62
C THR A 209 7.31 1.18 1.29
N PRO A 210 7.93 0.23 0.56
CA PRO A 210 9.31 0.38 0.12
C PRO A 210 9.44 1.35 -1.06
N ARG A 211 8.33 1.81 -1.67
CA ARG A 211 8.30 2.68 -2.85
C ARG A 211 7.68 4.03 -2.52
N ARG A 212 7.95 5.05 -3.34
CA ARG A 212 7.32 6.37 -3.20
C ARG A 212 5.82 6.25 -3.45
N GLY A 213 5.00 6.84 -2.57
CA GLY A 213 3.54 6.85 -2.72
C GLY A 213 3.09 7.67 -3.93
N LEU A 214 2.08 7.21 -4.65
CA LEU A 214 1.53 7.88 -5.83
C LEU A 214 0.24 8.62 -5.49
N PHE A 215 0.21 9.93 -5.71
CA PHE A 215 -0.95 10.78 -5.46
C PHE A 215 -1.37 11.43 -6.76
N SER A 216 -2.67 11.49 -7.01
CA SER A 216 -3.23 12.04 -8.26
C SER A 216 -4.64 12.55 -8.05
N GLY A 217 -5.13 13.40 -8.94
CA GLY A 217 -6.46 14.00 -8.82
C GLY A 217 -6.55 15.02 -7.68
N ASP A 218 -7.77 15.28 -7.22
CA ASP A 218 -8.12 16.29 -6.24
C ASP A 218 -8.04 15.73 -4.81
N ASN A 219 -6.85 15.84 -4.20
CA ASN A 219 -6.62 15.40 -2.84
C ASN A 219 -6.51 16.60 -1.90
N ARG A 220 -7.23 16.60 -0.78
CA ARG A 220 -7.20 17.71 0.18
C ARG A 220 -7.23 17.20 1.61
N GLY A 221 -6.52 17.88 2.51
CA GLY A 221 -6.50 17.53 3.93
C GLY A 221 -5.93 16.13 4.23
N LEU A 222 -5.10 15.58 3.33
CA LEU A 222 -4.53 14.26 3.53
C LEU A 222 -3.36 14.29 4.50
N VAL A 223 -3.32 13.32 5.40
CA VAL A 223 -2.20 13.12 6.33
C VAL A 223 -1.55 11.77 6.09
N VAL A 224 -0.26 11.75 5.78
CA VAL A 224 0.50 10.51 5.54
C VAL A 224 1.50 10.31 6.67
N GLY A 225 1.42 9.17 7.35
CA GLY A 225 2.26 8.79 8.48
C GLY A 225 2.96 7.45 8.29
N PRO A 226 3.95 7.14 9.14
CA PRO A 226 4.56 5.83 9.16
C PRO A 226 3.54 4.78 9.62
N TYR A 227 3.78 3.53 9.23
CA TYR A 227 2.99 2.39 9.71
C TYR A 227 2.94 2.34 11.23
N ASN A 228 1.73 2.26 11.79
CA ASN A 228 1.49 2.51 13.22
C ASN A 228 0.79 1.34 13.93
N CYS A 229 0.95 0.10 13.46
CA CYS A 229 0.28 -1.03 14.09
C CYS A 229 1.16 -2.27 14.22
N THR A 230 1.45 -2.70 15.43
CA THR A 230 2.15 -3.97 15.67
C THR A 230 1.16 -5.02 16.16
N TYR A 231 1.19 -6.21 15.57
CA TYR A 231 0.35 -7.35 15.98
C TYR A 231 1.15 -8.67 15.96
N PRO A 232 0.76 -9.68 16.78
CA PRO A 232 1.61 -10.86 17.03
C PRO A 232 2.02 -11.67 15.80
N MET A 233 1.15 -11.76 14.78
CA MET A 233 1.43 -12.52 13.55
C MET A 233 2.11 -11.70 12.45
N LEU A 234 2.44 -10.43 12.69
CA LEU A 234 3.02 -9.55 11.65
C LEU A 234 4.30 -10.13 11.03
N GLU A 235 5.23 -10.61 11.86
CA GLU A 235 6.50 -11.21 11.40
C GLU A 235 6.27 -12.50 10.58
N HIS A 236 5.34 -13.35 11.03
CA HIS A 236 4.97 -14.55 10.29
C HIS A 236 4.32 -14.20 8.94
N HIS A 237 3.43 -13.22 8.91
CA HIS A 237 2.80 -12.82 7.67
C HIS A 237 3.80 -12.19 6.71
N LEU A 238 4.69 -11.30 7.18
CA LEU A 238 5.75 -10.70 6.36
C LEU A 238 6.69 -11.77 5.77
N SER A 239 7.13 -12.74 6.57
CA SER A 239 8.00 -13.83 6.07
C SER A 239 7.30 -14.75 5.07
N THR A 240 6.05 -15.14 5.34
CA THR A 240 5.26 -16.02 4.46
C THR A 240 4.86 -15.32 3.16
N SER A 241 4.80 -13.99 3.17
CA SER A 241 4.35 -13.19 2.04
C SER A 241 5.37 -12.96 0.94
N GLU A 242 6.63 -13.38 1.08
CA GLU A 242 7.70 -13.01 0.13
C GLU A 242 7.76 -11.48 -0.13
N PHE A 243 7.34 -10.67 0.85
CA PHE A 243 7.36 -9.23 0.74
C PHE A 243 8.84 -8.78 0.63
N ALA A 244 9.25 -8.27 -0.53
CA ALA A 244 10.53 -7.59 -0.72
C ALA A 244 10.53 -6.21 -0.02
N PHE A 245 11.03 -6.19 1.22
CA PHE A 245 11.22 -4.97 1.99
C PHE A 245 12.63 -4.90 2.55
N ALA A 246 13.10 -3.68 2.81
CA ALA A 246 14.32 -3.47 3.56
C ALA A 246 14.00 -3.61 5.07
N PRO A 247 14.47 -4.67 5.75
CA PRO A 247 14.18 -4.86 7.16
C PRO A 247 14.80 -3.75 8.00
N HIS A 248 14.19 -3.44 9.14
CA HIS A 248 14.62 -2.38 10.07
C HIS A 248 14.57 -0.97 9.47
N THR A 249 13.65 -0.74 8.53
CA THR A 249 13.37 0.59 7.97
C THR A 249 11.91 0.97 8.21
N ALA A 250 11.62 2.26 8.13
CA ALA A 250 10.25 2.77 8.08
C ALA A 250 9.67 2.73 6.65
N GLY A 251 10.48 2.40 5.64
CA GLY A 251 10.13 2.51 4.23
C GLY A 251 10.19 3.96 3.71
N MET A 252 9.57 4.21 2.56
CA MET A 252 9.51 5.49 1.85
C MET A 252 8.13 6.18 1.96
N TRP A 253 7.43 5.97 3.08
CA TRP A 253 6.11 6.58 3.33
C TRP A 253 6.13 8.12 3.28
N ASP A 254 7.28 8.75 3.58
CA ASP A 254 7.49 10.20 3.55
C ASP A 254 7.84 10.74 2.16
N LYS A 255 8.07 9.86 1.17
CA LYS A 255 8.40 10.25 -0.21
C LYS A 255 7.17 10.07 -1.09
N LEU A 256 6.61 11.19 -1.53
CA LEU A 256 5.38 11.24 -2.31
C LEU A 256 5.67 11.72 -3.74
N LEU A 257 4.93 11.18 -4.70
CA LEU A 257 4.89 11.66 -6.08
C LEU A 257 3.47 12.16 -6.36
N ASN A 258 3.28 13.48 -6.35
CA ASN A 258 2.03 14.11 -6.77
C ASN A 258 2.01 14.25 -8.30
N LEU A 259 0.96 13.72 -8.93
CA LEU A 259 0.74 13.72 -10.37
C LEU A 259 -0.30 14.74 -10.83
N ALA A 260 -0.86 15.55 -9.93
CA ALA A 260 -1.77 16.63 -10.29
C ALA A 260 -1.09 17.62 -11.25
N SER A 261 -1.87 18.27 -12.13
CA SER A 261 -1.37 19.24 -13.11
C SER A 261 -0.65 20.40 -12.41
N PRO A 262 0.45 20.94 -12.95
CA PRO A 262 1.16 22.08 -12.34
C PRO A 262 0.28 23.34 -12.17
N GLU A 263 -0.88 23.41 -12.83
CA GLU A 263 -1.86 24.50 -12.69
C GLU A 263 -2.65 24.43 -11.37
N ASP A 264 -2.77 23.24 -10.75
CA ASP A 264 -3.49 23.01 -9.49
C ASP A 264 -2.56 23.00 -8.26
N ALA A 265 -1.26 23.23 -8.45
CA ALA A 265 -0.24 23.21 -7.40
C ALA A 265 -0.34 24.39 -6.40
N THR A 266 -1.43 25.17 -6.45
CA THR A 266 -1.68 26.33 -5.57
C THR A 266 -2.13 25.95 -4.16
N GLU A 267 -2.60 24.72 -3.93
CA GLU A 267 -2.99 24.26 -2.59
C GLU A 267 -1.77 23.74 -1.83
N LYS A 268 -1.10 24.65 -1.11
CA LYS A 268 0.13 24.38 -0.33
C LYS A 268 0.00 23.29 0.76
N ASP A 269 -1.19 22.77 1.03
CA ASP A 269 -1.46 21.85 2.15
C ASP A 269 -2.37 20.66 1.76
N ALA A 270 -2.47 20.33 0.46
CA ALA A 270 -3.28 19.20 -0.02
C ALA A 270 -2.91 17.85 0.64
N ILE A 271 -1.60 17.62 0.83
CA ILE A 271 -1.04 16.40 1.41
C ILE A 271 0.08 16.80 2.38
N VAL A 272 -0.09 16.43 3.65
CA VAL A 272 0.82 16.78 4.75
C VAL A 272 1.36 15.51 5.38
N LEU A 273 2.63 15.55 5.82
CA LEU A 273 3.21 14.45 6.59
C LEU A 273 2.74 14.55 8.05
N GLN A 274 2.37 13.42 8.63
CA GLN A 274 1.93 13.36 10.03
C GLN A 274 3.02 13.87 10.96
N SER A 275 2.66 14.72 11.93
CA SER A 275 3.61 15.12 12.97
C SER A 275 3.79 13.99 14.00
N PRO A 276 4.98 13.84 14.59
CA PRO A 276 5.19 12.87 15.66
C PRO A 276 4.24 13.06 16.85
N SER A 277 3.85 14.30 17.15
CA SER A 277 2.92 14.62 18.24
C SER A 277 1.48 14.14 18.02
N GLN A 278 1.09 13.92 16.76
CA GLN A 278 -0.23 13.40 16.37
C GLN A 278 -0.20 11.89 16.12
N PHE A 279 0.95 11.25 16.30
CA PHE A 279 1.13 9.83 16.09
C PHE A 279 0.64 9.04 17.30
N LEU A 280 -0.14 7.99 17.02
CA LEU A 280 -0.57 7.01 18.00
C LEU A 280 -0.30 5.62 17.43
N ASP A 281 0.39 4.79 18.22
CA ASP A 281 0.50 3.37 17.94
C ASP A 281 -0.85 2.70 18.20
N VAL A 282 -1.30 1.90 17.25
CA VAL A 282 -2.61 1.25 17.26
C VAL A 282 -2.42 -0.21 17.59
N CYS A 283 -2.93 -0.60 18.76
CA CYS A 283 -3.06 -2.00 19.14
C CYS A 283 -4.43 -2.51 18.70
N ILE A 284 -4.45 -3.41 17.72
CA ILE A 284 -5.71 -4.00 17.24
C ILE A 284 -6.05 -5.20 18.12
N PRO A 285 -7.22 -5.20 18.81
CA PRO A 285 -7.58 -6.21 19.82
C PRO A 285 -8.05 -7.53 19.18
N VAL A 286 -7.25 -8.11 18.30
CA VAL A 286 -7.55 -9.40 17.67
C VAL A 286 -6.77 -10.49 18.40
N LYS A 287 -7.48 -11.36 19.12
CA LYS A 287 -6.91 -12.61 19.66
C LYS A 287 -6.54 -13.51 18.47
N MET A 288 -5.25 -13.58 18.17
CA MET A 288 -4.70 -14.51 17.18
C MET A 288 -4.22 -15.76 17.92
N GLU A 289 -4.72 -16.94 17.56
CA GLU A 289 -4.26 -18.21 18.14
C GLU A 289 -2.82 -18.47 17.69
N LEU A 290 -1.88 -18.34 18.63
CA LEU A 290 -0.46 -18.51 18.37
C LEU A 290 -0.12 -20.00 18.34
N SER A 291 0.12 -20.55 17.16
CA SER A 291 0.87 -21.81 16.97
C SER A 291 2.26 -21.57 16.37
N ALA A 292 2.83 -20.37 16.52
CA ALA A 292 4.10 -19.95 15.92
C ALA A 292 5.12 -19.48 17.00
N PRO A 293 6.44 -19.65 16.74
CA PRO A 293 7.50 -19.54 17.75
C PRO A 293 7.75 -18.09 18.18
N ALA A 294 8.48 -17.94 19.28
CA ALA A 294 8.77 -16.70 19.99
C ALA A 294 9.02 -15.49 19.06
N VAL A 295 8.22 -14.43 19.27
CA VAL A 295 8.39 -13.10 18.68
C VAL A 295 9.85 -12.64 18.86
N SER A 296 10.52 -12.31 17.77
CA SER A 296 11.86 -11.71 17.83
C SER A 296 11.82 -10.40 18.63
N LYS A 297 12.85 -10.13 19.45
CA LYS A 297 12.90 -8.96 20.36
C LYS A 297 12.93 -7.59 19.65
N ALA A 298 13.12 -7.55 18.33
CA ALA A 298 13.25 -6.31 17.56
C ALA A 298 12.14 -6.23 16.49
N PRO A 299 11.42 -5.10 16.38
CA PRO A 299 10.40 -4.94 15.36
C PRO A 299 11.02 -4.91 13.95
N LEU A 300 10.48 -5.72 13.04
CA LEU A 300 10.94 -5.80 11.64
C LEU A 300 10.70 -4.51 10.85
N LEU A 301 9.59 -3.83 11.15
CA LEU A 301 9.24 -2.51 10.61
C LEU A 301 9.50 -1.50 11.72
N THR A 302 10.50 -0.64 11.55
CA THR A 302 10.90 0.33 12.56
C THR A 302 10.20 1.66 12.32
N LEU A 303 9.89 2.37 13.41
CA LEU A 303 9.41 3.74 13.32
C LEU A 303 10.60 4.68 13.08
N PRO A 304 10.40 5.82 12.41
CA PRO A 304 11.41 6.86 12.38
C PRO A 304 11.71 7.36 13.82
N PRO A 305 12.96 7.71 14.15
CA PRO A 305 13.36 8.08 15.51
C PRO A 305 12.48 9.12 16.23
N PRO A 306 11.99 10.20 15.58
CA PRO A 306 11.14 11.16 16.27
C PRO A 306 9.76 10.59 16.65
N PHE A 307 9.22 9.65 15.86
CA PHE A 307 7.96 8.97 16.17
C PHE A 307 8.17 7.94 17.28
N GLU A 308 9.27 7.18 17.20
CA GLU A 308 9.64 6.21 18.22
C GLU A 308 9.77 6.86 19.60
N ALA A 309 10.43 8.01 19.69
CA ALA A 309 10.58 8.75 20.95
C ALA A 309 9.22 9.13 21.57
N VAL A 310 8.24 9.55 20.75
CA VAL A 310 6.88 9.87 21.23
C VAL A 310 6.17 8.63 21.74
N VAL A 311 6.25 7.51 21.01
CA VAL A 311 5.64 6.24 21.43
C VAL A 311 6.26 5.74 22.73
N GLN A 312 7.59 5.77 22.85
CA GLN A 312 8.29 5.38 24.07
C GLN A 312 7.89 6.26 25.26
N GLN A 313 7.77 7.58 25.05
CA GLN A 313 7.29 8.50 26.08
C GLN A 313 5.84 8.20 26.50
N LEU A 314 4.95 7.92 25.55
CA LEU A 314 3.57 7.53 25.84
C LEU A 314 3.52 6.21 26.64
N HIS A 315 4.31 5.21 26.26
CA HIS A 315 4.41 3.95 26.98
C HIS A 315 4.95 4.15 28.40
N ALA A 316 6.02 4.95 28.57
CA ALA A 316 6.58 5.27 29.88
C ALA A 316 5.56 5.98 30.79
N ASN A 317 4.77 6.90 30.23
CA ASN A 317 3.71 7.58 30.96
C ASN A 317 2.61 6.60 31.40
N VAL A 318 2.18 5.69 30.52
CA VAL A 318 1.18 4.67 30.83
C VAL A 318 1.68 3.70 31.90
N GLU A 319 2.94 3.25 31.81
CA GLU A 319 3.55 2.38 32.82
C GLU A 319 3.68 3.10 34.17
N SER A 320 4.08 4.36 34.18
CA SER A 320 4.13 5.16 35.42
C SER A 320 2.73 5.27 36.06
N LEU A 321 1.68 5.51 35.28
CA LEU A 321 0.30 5.52 35.78
C LEU A 321 -0.14 4.15 36.32
N ARG A 322 0.25 3.04 35.67
CA ARG A 322 -0.04 1.69 36.15
C ARG A 322 0.63 1.39 37.48
N LEU A 323 1.89 1.78 37.64
CA LEU A 323 2.63 1.61 38.90
C LEU A 323 2.00 2.42 40.03
N LEU A 324 1.61 3.67 39.79
CA LEU A 324 0.91 4.51 40.77
C LEU A 324 -0.43 3.90 41.23
N LEU A 325 -1.15 3.19 40.35
CA LEU A 325 -2.38 2.48 40.71
C LEU A 325 -2.11 1.20 41.51
N ALA A 326 -0.99 0.54 41.25
CA ALA A 326 -0.57 -0.69 41.91
C ALA A 326 0.05 -0.44 43.31
N GLU A 327 0.57 0.75 43.58
CA GLU A 327 1.09 1.11 44.90
C GLU A 327 0.00 1.08 45.98
N ASP A 328 0.27 0.39 47.10
CA ASP A 328 -0.66 0.21 48.21
C ASP A 328 -0.82 1.46 49.11
N ASP A 329 0.08 2.45 48.98
CA ASP A 329 0.09 3.69 49.78
C ASP A 329 -0.94 4.72 49.32
N LEU A 330 -1.55 4.53 48.14
CA LEU A 330 -2.62 5.42 47.70
C LEU A 330 -3.90 5.07 48.47
N GLU A 331 -4.38 5.99 49.31
CA GLU A 331 -5.67 5.84 50.01
C GLU A 331 -6.78 5.41 49.04
N SER A 332 -7.71 4.57 49.49
CA SER A 332 -8.81 4.06 48.66
C SER A 332 -9.64 5.18 48.00
N ALA A 333 -9.74 6.34 48.65
CA ALA A 333 -10.33 7.55 48.10
C ALA A 333 -9.50 8.17 46.96
N GLY A 334 -8.16 8.18 47.08
CA GLY A 334 -7.23 8.64 46.05
C GLY A 334 -7.23 7.74 44.82
N LYS A 335 -7.24 6.41 44.99
CA LYS A 335 -7.39 5.45 43.88
C LYS A 335 -8.67 5.68 43.10
N ARG A 336 -9.80 5.85 43.81
CA ARG A 336 -11.10 6.12 43.20
C ARG A 336 -11.14 7.46 42.47
N ALA A 337 -10.53 8.51 43.03
CA ALA A 337 -10.46 9.83 42.38
C ALA A 337 -9.62 9.78 41.09
N LEU A 338 -8.49 9.05 41.10
CA LEU A 338 -7.65 8.87 39.92
C LEU A 338 -8.38 8.06 38.82
N GLU A 339 -9.06 6.98 39.18
CA GLU A 339 -9.90 6.21 38.24
C GLU A 339 -10.98 7.08 37.60
N GLN A 340 -11.67 7.91 38.38
CA GLN A 340 -12.67 8.84 37.87
C GLN A 340 -12.07 9.87 36.92
N ALA A 341 -10.88 10.41 37.23
CA ALA A 341 -10.19 11.35 36.36
C ALA A 341 -9.76 10.69 35.03
N ILE A 342 -9.26 9.46 35.07
CA ILE A 342 -8.92 8.67 33.88
C ILE A 342 -10.16 8.43 33.03
N GLN A 343 -11.28 8.00 33.64
CA GLN A 343 -12.54 7.80 32.92
C GLN A 343 -13.08 9.08 32.29
N ALA A 344 -12.99 10.21 33.01
CA ALA A 344 -13.41 11.50 32.50
C ALA A 344 -12.57 11.93 31.29
N LYS A 345 -11.23 11.79 31.38
CA LYS A 345 -10.30 12.10 30.30
C LYS A 345 -10.47 11.16 29.10
N PHE A 346 -10.72 9.89 29.35
CA PHE A 346 -11.02 8.92 28.29
C PHE A 346 -12.34 9.27 27.57
N LYS A 347 -13.39 9.63 28.30
CA LYS A 347 -14.66 10.07 27.71
C LYS A 347 -14.50 11.36 26.90
N GLU A 348 -13.74 12.33 27.42
CA GLU A 348 -13.39 13.56 26.70
C GLU A 348 -12.66 13.22 25.39
N TRP A 349 -11.65 12.35 25.45
CA TRP A 349 -10.93 11.86 24.29
C TRP A 349 -11.84 11.16 23.27
N LEU A 350 -12.70 10.23 23.68
CA LEU A 350 -13.65 9.55 22.78
C LEU A 350 -14.55 10.54 22.03
N THR A 351 -14.95 11.62 22.71
CA THR A 351 -15.84 12.64 22.16
C THR A 351 -15.12 13.60 21.23
N SER A 352 -13.93 14.09 21.61
CA SER A 352 -13.18 15.08 20.84
C SER A 352 -12.50 14.50 19.60
N SER A 353 -12.15 13.22 19.64
CA SER A 353 -11.36 12.55 18.60
C SER A 353 -12.19 11.73 17.62
N GLY A 354 -13.47 11.51 17.89
CA GLY A 354 -14.37 10.68 17.08
C GLY A 354 -14.16 9.16 17.22
N HIS A 355 -13.24 8.70 18.08
CA HIS A 355 -12.93 7.27 18.25
C HIS A 355 -14.00 6.49 19.04
N ALA A 356 -15.04 7.16 19.56
CA ALA A 356 -16.16 6.51 20.24
C ALA A 356 -16.77 5.38 19.39
N ARG A 357 -16.96 5.63 18.09
CA ARG A 357 -17.49 4.64 17.16
C ARG A 357 -16.52 3.48 16.96
N GLU A 358 -15.26 3.81 16.72
CA GLU A 358 -14.23 2.81 16.47
C GLU A 358 -14.13 1.80 17.62
N VAL A 359 -14.08 2.29 18.86
CA VAL A 359 -14.01 1.43 20.06
C VAL A 359 -15.25 0.55 20.18
N LEU A 360 -16.44 1.08 19.89
CA LEU A 360 -17.68 0.30 19.93
C LEU A 360 -17.69 -0.80 18.87
N ASP A 361 -17.27 -0.49 17.64
CA ASP A 361 -17.21 -1.44 16.54
C ASP A 361 -16.18 -2.55 16.83
N LEU A 362 -15.00 -2.20 17.36
CA LEU A 362 -13.99 -3.16 17.77
C LEU A 362 -14.51 -4.14 18.83
N VAL A 363 -15.27 -3.66 19.82
CA VAL A 363 -15.90 -4.52 20.84
C VAL A 363 -16.98 -5.42 20.24
N GLN A 364 -17.77 -4.92 19.28
CA GLN A 364 -18.77 -5.73 18.58
C GLN A 364 -18.12 -6.82 17.73
N LEU A 365 -17.05 -6.49 17.01
CA LEU A 365 -16.27 -7.44 16.22
C LEU A 365 -15.66 -8.54 17.10
N GLU A 366 -15.15 -8.20 18.29
CA GLU A 366 -14.68 -9.20 19.25
C GLU A 366 -15.82 -10.13 19.72
N LYS A 367 -16.99 -9.56 20.07
CA LYS A 367 -18.16 -10.33 20.53
C LYS A 367 -18.71 -11.26 19.45
N ALA A 368 -18.83 -10.79 18.21
CA ALA A 368 -19.31 -11.58 17.09
C ALA A 368 -18.41 -12.80 16.85
N ARG A 369 -17.09 -12.63 16.98
CA ARG A 369 -16.11 -13.72 16.86
C ARG A 369 -16.29 -14.77 17.96
N SER A 370 -16.47 -14.34 19.21
CA SER A 370 -16.70 -15.26 20.34
C SER A 370 -17.98 -16.09 20.22
N GLN A 371 -18.89 -15.73 19.31
CA GLN A 371 -20.11 -16.49 19.01
C GLN A 371 -19.95 -17.41 17.79
N SER A 372 -18.94 -17.19 16.94
CA SER A 372 -18.67 -18.00 15.73
C SER A 372 -17.64 -19.12 15.93
N THR A 373 -16.91 -19.10 17.06
CA THR A 373 -16.07 -20.19 17.57
C THR A 373 -16.84 -20.99 18.59
#